data_AF-A0ABD2NMY2-F1
#
_entry.id   AF-A0ABD2NMY2-F1
#
_cell.length_a   1.000
_cell.length_b   1.000
_cell.length_c   1.000
_cell.angle_alpha   90.00
_cell.angle_beta   90.00
_cell.angle_gamma   90.00
#
_symmetry.space_group_name_H-M   'P 1'
#
loop_
_entity.id
_entity.type
_entity.pdbx_description
1 polymer ?
#
loop_
_entity_poly.entity_id
_entity_poly.type
_entity_poly.pdbx_seq_one_letter_code
_entity_poly.pdbx_strand_id
1 'polypeptide(L)'
;MCVLFPPDIKSNDFLTYLDQVTSFMDLRPADMFVFVGDFNLNEFDWYQDGSDSDLKPSVLSEDPYTDFTDFCAYNSMFQFNGVRNHNGKVLDLVLSNVNSISVHRSDLPYVRKIVTTGDQHQM
;
A
#
# COMPACT_ATOMS: atom_id res chain seq x y z
N MET A 1 -6.52 6.81 3.09
CA MET A 1 -5.61 7.69 2.35
C MET A 1 -5.11 6.97 1.12
N CYS A 2 -4.92 7.69 0.01
CA CYS A 2 -4.29 7.13 -1.19
C CYS A 2 -2.79 7.46 -1.17
N VAL A 3 -1.95 6.49 -1.52
CA VAL A 3 -0.49 6.62 -1.49
C VAL A 3 0.07 6.32 -2.88
N LEU A 4 1.02 7.12 -3.31
CA LEU A 4 1.81 6.87 -4.52
C LEU A 4 3.25 7.25 -4.23
N PHE A 5 4.14 6.26 -4.22
CA PHE A 5 5.57 6.52 -4.19
C PHE A 5 6.17 6.32 -5.59
N PRO A 6 7.02 7.24 -6.06
CA PRO A 6 7.79 6.98 -7.25
C PRO A 6 8.77 5.81 -7.01
N PRO A 7 9.11 5.02 -8.04
CA PRO A 7 10.05 3.89 -7.90
C PRO A 7 11.44 4.29 -7.36
N ASP A 8 11.83 5.55 -7.53
CA ASP A 8 13.10 6.14 -7.08
C ASP A 8 12.92 7.11 -5.90
N ILE A 9 11.89 6.87 -5.05
CA ILE A 9 11.70 7.66 -3.84
C ILE A 9 12.99 7.67 -3.00
N LYS A 10 13.39 8.87 -2.56
CA LYS A 10 14.57 9.03 -1.71
C LYS A 10 14.25 8.58 -0.30
N SER A 11 15.19 7.91 0.36
CA SER A 11 15.01 7.42 1.74
C SER A 11 14.54 8.52 2.69
N ASN A 12 15.08 9.74 2.60
CA ASN A 12 14.65 10.84 3.47
C ASN A 12 13.19 11.25 3.26
N ASP A 13 12.71 11.25 2.01
CA ASP A 13 11.32 11.58 1.69
C ASP A 13 10.37 10.47 2.17
N PHE A 14 10.80 9.22 2.03
CA PHE A 14 10.10 8.05 2.56
C PHE A 14 9.97 8.10 4.09
N LEU A 15 11.08 8.30 4.82
CA LEU A 15 11.08 8.40 6.28
C LEU A 15 10.25 9.58 6.77
N THR A 16 10.38 10.74 6.12
CA THR A 16 9.56 11.92 6.42
C THR A 16 8.07 11.62 6.28
N TYR A 17 7.67 10.85 5.26
CA TYR A 17 6.30 10.42 5.10
C TYR A 17 5.84 9.51 6.26
N LEU A 18 6.64 8.52 6.66
CA LEU A 18 6.31 7.61 7.77
C LEU A 18 6.12 8.37 9.09
N ASP A 19 7.00 9.34 9.38
CA ASP A 19 6.93 10.19 10.57
C ASP A 19 5.67 11.06 10.59
N GLN A 20 5.33 11.65 9.43
CA GLN A 20 4.12 12.47 9.28
C GLN A 20 2.84 11.65 9.46
N VAL A 21 2.80 10.44 8.90
CA VAL A 21 1.66 9.55 9.05
C VAL A 21 1.51 9.10 10.51
N THR A 22 2.61 8.71 11.15
CA THR A 22 2.61 8.32 12.57
C THR A 22 2.09 9.45 13.44
N SER A 23 2.64 10.67 13.26
CA SER A 23 2.18 11.86 13.99
C SER A 23 0.70 12.17 13.74
N PHE A 24 0.21 11.94 12.52
CA PHE A 24 -1.20 12.15 12.19
C PHE A 24 -2.12 11.12 12.87
N MET A 25 -1.69 9.86 12.97
CA MET A 25 -2.41 8.77 13.64
C MET A 25 -2.40 8.93 15.16
N ASP A 26 -1.29 9.37 15.75
CA ASP A 26 -1.16 9.63 17.20
C ASP A 26 -2.16 10.69 17.69
N LEU A 27 -2.49 11.67 16.82
CA LEU A 27 -3.51 12.68 17.12
C LEU A 27 -4.95 12.12 17.08
N ARG A 28 -5.15 10.88 16.62
CA ARG A 28 -6.44 10.24 16.36
C ARG A 28 -6.43 8.74 16.74
N PRO A 29 -6.15 8.39 18.00
CA PRO A 29 -5.92 7.01 18.41
C PRO A 29 -7.16 6.10 18.33
N ALA A 30 -8.37 6.69 18.23
CA ALA A 30 -9.62 5.95 18.13
C ALA A 30 -10.11 5.75 16.67
N ASP A 31 -9.43 6.37 15.70
CA ASP A 31 -9.85 6.31 14.30
C ASP A 31 -9.35 5.03 13.62
N MET A 32 -10.13 4.58 12.65
CA MET A 32 -9.74 3.49 11.75
C MET A 32 -9.12 4.09 10.49
N PHE A 33 -7.93 3.63 10.16
CA PHE A 33 -7.17 4.06 9.00
C PHE A 33 -7.04 2.95 7.98
N VAL A 34 -7.18 3.34 6.72
CA VAL A 34 -6.92 2.51 5.55
C VAL A 34 -6.04 3.31 4.60
N PHE A 35 -4.87 2.78 4.25
CA PHE A 35 -3.95 3.34 3.27
C PHE A 35 -3.90 2.41 2.08
N VAL A 36 -4.10 2.95 0.88
CA VAL A 36 -4.14 2.16 -0.35
C VAL A 36 -3.35 2.84 -1.44
N GLY A 37 -2.68 2.06 -2.28
CA GLY A 37 -2.08 2.55 -3.51
C GLY A 37 -0.75 1.90 -3.82
N ASP A 38 -0.01 2.50 -4.74
CA ASP A 38 1.24 1.97 -5.25
C ASP A 38 2.42 2.53 -4.45
N PHE A 39 3.01 1.68 -3.62
CA PHE A 39 4.14 2.04 -2.78
C PHE A 39 5.48 1.83 -3.49
N ASN A 40 5.52 1.10 -4.61
CA ASN A 40 6.75 0.76 -5.33
C ASN A 40 7.91 0.21 -4.47
N LEU A 41 7.61 -0.39 -3.29
CA LEU A 41 8.62 -0.96 -2.39
C LEU A 41 8.96 -2.39 -2.83
N ASN A 42 9.92 -2.52 -3.74
CA ASN A 42 10.28 -3.78 -4.40
C ASN A 42 11.20 -4.71 -3.57
N GLU A 43 11.82 -4.18 -2.51
CA GLU A 43 12.73 -4.90 -1.61
C GLU A 43 11.99 -5.69 -0.50
N PHE A 44 10.65 -5.62 -0.46
CA PHE A 44 9.85 -6.55 0.33
C PHE A 44 9.45 -7.76 -0.51
N ASP A 45 9.47 -8.92 0.13
CA ASP A 45 8.53 -9.97 -0.21
C ASP A 45 7.42 -10.02 0.83
N TRP A 46 6.20 -10.28 0.39
CA TRP A 46 5.04 -10.43 1.26
C TRP A 46 4.63 -11.88 1.29
N TYR A 47 4.41 -12.43 2.48
CA TYR A 47 3.97 -13.81 2.65
C TYR A 47 2.82 -13.89 3.65
N GLN A 48 1.93 -14.84 3.43
CA GLN A 48 0.88 -15.17 4.38
C GLN A 48 1.45 -16.15 5.39
N ASP A 49 1.35 -15.82 6.67
CA ASP A 49 1.74 -16.73 7.75
C ASP A 49 0.48 -17.37 8.36
N GLY A 50 0.41 -18.70 8.29
CA GLY A 50 -0.71 -19.47 8.84
C GLY A 50 -2.08 -19.15 8.20
N SER A 51 -3.08 -18.91 9.04
CA SER A 51 -4.48 -18.69 8.65
C SER A 51 -4.90 -17.21 8.68
N ASP A 52 -3.98 -16.31 8.98
CA ASP A 52 -4.29 -14.89 9.08
C ASP A 52 -4.59 -14.28 7.70
N SER A 53 -5.46 -13.28 7.67
CA SER A 53 -5.83 -12.58 6.43
C SER A 53 -4.81 -11.55 5.97
N ASP A 54 -3.89 -11.16 6.85
CA ASP A 54 -2.84 -10.20 6.54
C ASP A 54 -1.54 -10.88 6.05
N LEU A 55 -0.73 -10.10 5.35
CA LEU A 55 0.59 -10.51 4.87
C LEU A 55 1.67 -9.89 5.74
N LYS A 56 2.70 -10.69 6.04
CA LYS A 56 3.90 -10.25 6.73
C LYS A 56 4.98 -9.85 5.71
N PRO A 57 5.73 -8.77 5.97
CA PRO A 57 6.89 -8.43 5.18
C PRO A 57 8.05 -9.38 5.52
N SER A 58 8.74 -9.85 4.48
CA SER A 58 10.07 -10.46 4.52
C SER A 58 11.02 -9.43 3.97
N VAL A 59 11.81 -8.82 4.84
CA VAL A 59 12.78 -7.79 4.49
C VAL A 59 14.01 -8.46 3.85
N LEU A 60 14.37 -8.05 2.63
CA LEU A 60 15.56 -8.55 1.94
C LEU A 60 16.81 -7.68 2.18
N SER A 61 16.66 -6.45 2.67
CA SER A 61 17.74 -5.47 2.89
C SER A 61 17.50 -4.58 4.12
N GLU A 62 18.56 -4.22 4.84
CA GLU A 62 18.46 -3.73 6.24
C GLU A 62 18.08 -2.23 6.44
N ASP A 63 17.92 -1.40 5.40
CA ASP A 63 17.53 0.04 5.50
C ASP A 63 17.13 0.59 4.10
N PRO A 64 16.05 1.39 3.88
CA PRO A 64 15.04 1.94 4.82
C PRO A 64 13.82 1.02 5.02
N TYR A 65 13.94 -0.23 4.61
CA TYR A 65 12.83 -1.18 4.63
C TYR A 65 12.53 -1.70 6.04
N THR A 66 13.52 -1.70 6.93
CA THR A 66 13.33 -1.93 8.37
C THR A 66 12.47 -0.85 9.01
N ASP A 67 12.67 0.43 8.67
CA ASP A 67 11.86 1.54 9.21
C ASP A 67 10.39 1.42 8.83
N PHE A 68 10.09 0.89 7.65
CA PHE A 68 8.72 0.61 7.25
C PHE A 68 8.08 -0.51 8.08
N THR A 69 8.84 -1.58 8.38
CA THR A 69 8.35 -2.66 9.24
C THR A 69 8.12 -2.18 10.66
N ASP A 70 9.01 -1.32 11.18
CA ASP A 70 8.87 -0.70 12.49
C ASP A 70 7.68 0.26 12.52
N PHE A 71 7.51 1.07 11.48
CA PHE A 71 6.33 1.91 11.29
C PHE A 71 5.04 1.08 11.33
N CYS A 72 5.01 -0.05 10.63
CA CYS A 72 3.83 -0.92 10.59
C CYS A 72 3.56 -1.55 11.95
N ALA A 73 4.59 -2.03 12.66
CA ALA A 73 4.47 -2.59 14.00
C ALA A 73 3.97 -1.55 15.00
N TYR A 74 4.57 -0.35 15.01
CA TYR A 74 4.21 0.74 15.91
C TYR A 74 2.77 1.20 15.71
N ASN A 75 2.36 1.41 14.46
CA ASN A 75 1.02 1.90 14.11
C ASN A 75 -0.03 0.77 14.00
N SER A 76 0.32 -0.47 14.35
CA SER A 76 -0.54 -1.66 14.20
C SER A 76 -1.10 -1.84 12.78
N MET A 77 -0.30 -1.52 11.75
CA MET A 77 -0.70 -1.61 10.35
C MET A 77 -0.49 -3.02 9.79
N PHE A 78 -1.56 -3.57 9.25
CA PHE A 78 -1.60 -4.89 8.62
C PHE A 78 -1.78 -4.73 7.10
N GLN A 79 -1.12 -5.56 6.29
CA GLN A 79 -1.21 -5.54 4.83
C GLN A 79 -2.20 -6.61 4.35
N PHE A 80 -3.15 -6.29 3.47
CA PHE A 80 -4.20 -7.24 3.04
C PHE A 80 -4.22 -7.54 1.54
N ASN A 81 -3.37 -6.90 0.73
CA ASN A 81 -3.36 -7.11 -0.70
C ASN A 81 -2.34 -8.17 -1.12
N GLY A 82 -2.80 -9.35 -1.51
CA GLY A 82 -1.95 -10.44 -2.02
C GLY A 82 -1.69 -10.41 -3.52
N VAL A 83 -2.15 -9.39 -4.25
CA VAL A 83 -2.02 -9.35 -5.71
C VAL A 83 -0.58 -9.06 -6.12
N ARG A 84 0.04 -10.03 -6.80
CA ARG A 84 1.39 -9.93 -7.34
C ARG A 84 1.39 -9.44 -8.79
N ASN A 85 2.37 -8.61 -9.14
CA ASN A 85 2.63 -8.20 -10.52
C ASN A 85 3.32 -9.31 -11.32
N HIS A 86 3.66 -9.05 -12.59
CA HIS A 86 4.31 -10.01 -13.48
C HIS A 86 5.71 -10.46 -13.02
N ASN A 87 6.34 -9.74 -12.10
CA ASN A 87 7.62 -10.09 -11.48
C ASN A 87 7.44 -10.82 -10.13
N GLY A 88 6.22 -11.19 -9.77
CA GLY A 88 5.93 -11.83 -8.49
C GLY A 88 5.96 -10.90 -7.28
N LYS A 89 6.08 -9.58 -7.48
CA LYS A 89 6.17 -8.57 -6.42
C LYS A 89 4.80 -7.97 -6.08
N VAL A 90 4.58 -7.64 -4.82
CA VAL A 90 3.42 -6.88 -4.35
C VAL A 90 3.88 -5.45 -4.12
N LEU A 91 3.44 -4.53 -4.99
CA LEU A 91 3.82 -3.11 -4.95
C LEU A 91 2.64 -2.23 -4.52
N ASP A 92 1.43 -2.62 -4.94
CA ASP A 92 0.19 -2.06 -4.44
C ASP A 92 -0.09 -2.60 -3.04
N LEU A 93 -0.08 -1.74 -2.03
CA LEU A 93 -0.37 -2.15 -0.66
C LEU A 93 -1.76 -1.66 -0.23
N VAL A 94 -2.42 -2.48 0.57
CA VAL A 94 -3.62 -2.11 1.32
C VAL A 94 -3.27 -2.30 2.79
N LEU A 95 -2.96 -1.20 3.48
CA LEU A 95 -2.59 -1.20 4.89
C LEU A 95 -3.78 -0.73 5.73
N SER A 96 -4.06 -1.37 6.86
CA SER A 96 -5.05 -0.88 7.83
C SER A 96 -4.62 -1.16 9.26
N ASN A 97 -5.01 -0.28 10.18
CA ASN A 97 -4.85 -0.50 11.62
C ASN A 97 -5.95 -1.41 12.22
N VAL A 98 -6.79 -2.02 11.38
CA VAL A 98 -7.86 -2.93 11.78
C VAL A 98 -7.66 -4.29 11.09
N ASN A 99 -7.53 -5.37 11.89
CA ASN A 99 -7.32 -6.72 11.39
C ASN A 99 -8.61 -7.46 10.99
N SER A 100 -9.56 -6.77 10.36
CA SER A 100 -10.85 -7.37 9.95
C SER A 100 -11.37 -6.84 8.62
N ILE A 101 -10.47 -6.29 7.79
CA ILE A 101 -10.84 -5.84 6.45
C ILE A 101 -10.80 -6.99 5.45
N SER A 102 -11.59 -6.87 4.37
CA SER A 102 -11.54 -7.81 3.25
C SER A 102 -11.27 -7.06 1.95
N VAL A 103 -10.32 -7.57 1.16
CA VAL A 103 -9.95 -7.02 -0.14
C VAL A 103 -10.48 -7.95 -1.22
N HIS A 104 -11.28 -7.39 -2.12
CA HIS A 104 -11.88 -8.11 -3.23
C HIS A 104 -11.39 -7.55 -4.55
N ARG A 105 -11.06 -8.43 -5.50
CA ARG A 105 -10.76 -8.02 -6.87
C ARG A 105 -12.03 -7.45 -7.50
N SER A 106 -11.91 -6.30 -8.15
CA SER A 106 -12.97 -5.77 -9.02
C SER A 106 -12.73 -6.22 -10.46
N ASP A 107 -13.73 -6.88 -11.06
CA ASP A 107 -13.71 -7.26 -12.48
C ASP A 107 -14.09 -6.09 -13.40
N LEU A 108 -14.56 -4.98 -12.83
CA LEU A 108 -14.95 -3.78 -13.55
C LEU A 108 -14.05 -2.61 -13.14
N PRO A 109 -13.42 -1.89 -14.09
CA PRO A 109 -12.74 -0.66 -13.77
C PRO A 109 -13.77 0.38 -13.31
N TYR A 110 -13.54 0.95 -12.13
CA TYR A 110 -14.41 2.01 -11.59
C TYR A 110 -14.36 3.29 -12.43
N VAL A 111 -13.26 3.51 -13.14
CA VAL A 111 -13.10 4.62 -14.09
C VAL A 111 -13.61 4.18 -15.45
N ARG A 112 -14.78 4.69 -15.85
CA ARG A 112 -15.26 4.59 -17.24
C ARG A 112 -14.69 5.78 -18.00
N LYS A 113 -14.08 5.55 -19.17
CA LYS A 113 -13.71 6.62 -20.09
C LYS A 113 -14.96 7.46 -20.35
N ILE A 114 -14.94 8.75 -20.02
CA ILE A 114 -15.97 9.67 -20.49
C ILE A 114 -15.71 9.82 -21.99
N VAL A 115 -16.48 9.11 -22.81
CA VAL A 115 -16.48 9.35 -24.25
C VAL A 115 -17.22 10.67 -24.44
N THR A 116 -16.48 11.78 -24.48
CA THR A 116 -17.01 13.04 -25.00
C THR A 116 -17.33 12.83 -26.46
N THR A 117 -18.57 13.14 -26.86
CA THR A 117 -19.12 13.05 -28.22
C THR A 117 -18.41 14.00 -29.20
N GLY A 118 -17.13 13.71 -29.49
CA GLY A 118 -16.29 14.43 -30.45
C GLY A 118 -15.31 13.54 -31.22
N ASP A 119 -14.97 12.35 -30.71
CA ASP A 119 -14.02 11.42 -31.36
C ASP A 119 -14.69 10.41 -32.30
N GLN A 120 -15.69 10.85 -33.06
CA GLN A 120 -16.06 10.19 -34.29
C GLN A 120 -15.90 11.20 -35.41
N HIS A 121 -14.70 11.31 -35.97
CA HIS A 121 -14.43 11.62 -37.39
C HIS A 121 -12.93 11.37 -37.66
N GLN A 122 -12.63 10.72 -38.79
CA GLN A 122 -11.33 10.27 -39.34
C GLN A 122 -10.89 8.89 -38.81
N MET A 123 -10.85 7.81 -39.61
CA MET A 123 -10.81 7.63 -41.07
C MET A 123 -11.79 6.54 -41.53
#